data_AF-A0A7S1GXL5-F1
#
_entry.id   AF-A0A7S1GXL5-F1
#
_cell.length_a   1.000
_cell.length_b   1.000
_cell.length_c   1.000
_cell.angle_alpha   90.00
_cell.angle_beta   90.00
_cell.angle_gamma   90.00
#
_symmetry.space_group_name_H-M   'P 1'
#
loop_
_entity.id
_entity.type
_entity.pdbx_description
1 polymer ?
#
loop_
_entity_poly.entity_id
_entity_poly.type
_entity_poly.pdbx_seq_one_letter_code
_entity_poly.pdbx_strand_id
1 'polypeptide(L)'
;RDSAVELCDIGALSQLLTLMDTHWKQLGQAAEDAVERLLAKSQSAKLWLRGELDYEDMTDDGWFDMGLGKPYTSRQVLQQEKVGTDREVLLADGNADEKLKEMLTLMKEKALELGLNEDVADKRDEQSTQIKRDVVRMMATTISDCMGGPIAYEQYNDFGYATDIQRCKETRKSNVVWIGDIRKGVCRHRAFTFKYACDKILPYLCRLERSKIDRGLHVGHAWNCIKFYGDNDVEGKQRTYTLDLMHNVGEMYENGTDVNPQDEWVPLYQRKDIYAQMML
;
A
#
# COMPACT_ATOMS: atom_id res chain seq x y z
N ARG A 1 -1.67 -4.06 -21.55
CA ARG A 1 -2.64 -3.70 -20.49
C ARG A 1 -3.70 -4.80 -20.48
N ASP A 2 -4.08 -5.28 -19.29
CA ASP A 2 -5.13 -6.30 -19.15
C ASP A 2 -6.49 -5.68 -19.49
N SER A 3 -7.38 -6.45 -20.14
CA SER A 3 -8.71 -5.98 -20.57
C SER A 3 -9.58 -5.51 -19.40
N ALA A 4 -9.37 -6.08 -18.21
CA ALA A 4 -10.09 -5.67 -17.01
C ALA A 4 -9.74 -4.26 -16.53
N VAL A 5 -8.48 -3.82 -16.68
CA VAL A 5 -8.07 -2.45 -16.36
C VAL A 5 -8.74 -1.47 -17.32
N GLU A 6 -8.77 -1.80 -18.60
CA GLU A 6 -9.43 -0.98 -19.64
C GLU A 6 -10.94 -0.87 -19.39
N LEU A 7 -11.60 -1.96 -18.98
CA LEU A 7 -13.01 -1.95 -18.58
C LEU A 7 -13.27 -1.05 -17.36
N CYS A 8 -12.38 -1.08 -16.36
CA CYS A 8 -12.47 -0.14 -15.23
C CYS A 8 -12.31 1.31 -15.69
N ASP A 9 -11.37 1.57 -16.61
CA ASP A 9 -11.06 2.91 -17.11
C ASP A 9 -12.22 3.54 -17.91
N ILE A 10 -13.06 2.73 -18.58
CA ILE A 10 -14.26 3.20 -19.30
C ILE A 10 -15.54 3.20 -18.43
N GLY A 11 -15.43 2.96 -17.12
CA GLY A 11 -16.53 3.09 -16.17
C GLY A 11 -17.37 1.83 -15.94
N ALA A 12 -16.92 0.64 -16.38
CA ALA A 12 -17.65 -0.61 -16.15
C ALA A 12 -17.85 -0.89 -14.65
N LEU A 13 -16.84 -0.61 -13.82
CA LEU A 13 -16.93 -0.79 -12.37
C LEU A 13 -18.07 0.03 -11.76
N SER A 14 -18.16 1.32 -12.10
CA SER A 14 -19.23 2.19 -11.59
C SER A 14 -20.61 1.70 -12.01
N GLN A 15 -20.77 1.26 -13.26
CA GLN A 15 -22.05 0.71 -13.75
C GLN A 15 -22.45 -0.57 -13.00
N LEU A 16 -21.49 -1.49 -12.78
CA LEU A 16 -21.75 -2.71 -12.03
C LEU A 16 -22.15 -2.43 -10.58
N LEU A 17 -21.47 -1.49 -9.91
CA LEU A 17 -21.84 -1.07 -8.56
C LEU A 17 -23.24 -0.47 -8.51
N THR A 18 -23.62 0.34 -9.51
CA THR A 18 -25.00 0.85 -9.62
C THR A 18 -26.02 -0.27 -9.84
N LEU A 19 -25.70 -1.29 -10.66
CA LEU A 19 -26.59 -2.44 -10.88
C LEU A 19 -26.79 -3.26 -9.61
N MET A 20 -25.72 -3.47 -8.82
CA MET A 20 -25.81 -4.16 -7.53
C MET A 20 -26.74 -3.42 -6.57
N ASP A 21 -26.68 -2.09 -6.55
CA ASP A 21 -27.51 -1.25 -5.68
C ASP A 21 -28.99 -1.18 -6.13
N THR A 22 -29.22 -1.02 -7.44
CA THR A 22 -30.56 -0.72 -7.98
C THR A 22 -31.35 -1.94 -8.47
N HIS A 23 -30.68 -3.05 -8.82
CA HIS A 23 -31.30 -4.21 -9.50
C HIS A 23 -30.81 -5.55 -8.92
N TRP A 24 -30.52 -5.60 -7.61
CA TRP A 24 -29.96 -6.77 -6.93
C TRP A 24 -30.71 -8.08 -7.23
N LYS A 25 -32.05 -8.07 -7.18
CA LYS A 25 -32.87 -9.29 -7.34
C LYS A 25 -32.76 -9.92 -8.72
N GLN A 26 -32.45 -9.14 -9.76
CA GLN A 26 -32.38 -9.62 -11.15
C GLN A 26 -30.95 -9.90 -11.60
N LEU A 27 -30.01 -9.02 -11.22
CA LEU A 27 -28.66 -8.99 -11.78
C LEU A 27 -27.57 -8.93 -10.72
N GLY A 28 -27.92 -8.89 -9.43
CA GLY A 28 -26.99 -8.66 -8.32
C GLY A 28 -25.81 -9.62 -8.30
N GLN A 29 -26.08 -10.93 -8.32
CA GLN A 29 -25.01 -11.94 -8.30
C GLN A 29 -24.09 -11.84 -9.53
N ALA A 30 -24.66 -11.66 -10.73
CA ALA A 30 -23.87 -11.55 -11.94
C ALA A 30 -23.02 -10.27 -11.95
N ALA A 31 -23.54 -9.17 -11.39
CA ALA A 31 -22.81 -7.93 -11.24
C ALA A 31 -21.68 -8.05 -10.19
N GLU A 32 -21.95 -8.70 -9.06
CA GLU A 32 -20.95 -9.01 -8.04
C GLU A 32 -19.81 -9.87 -8.61
N ASP A 33 -20.13 -10.98 -9.28
CA ASP A 33 -19.15 -11.85 -9.93
C ASP A 33 -18.30 -11.09 -10.96
N ALA A 34 -18.90 -10.14 -11.69
CA ALA A 34 -18.20 -9.30 -12.64
C ALA A 34 -17.27 -8.29 -11.94
N VAL A 35 -17.72 -7.68 -10.84
CA VAL A 35 -16.88 -6.82 -10.00
C VAL A 35 -15.67 -7.61 -9.49
N GLU A 36 -15.87 -8.79 -8.92
CA GLU A 36 -14.80 -9.65 -8.42
C GLU A 36 -13.73 -9.93 -9.50
N ARG A 37 -14.16 -10.25 -10.72
CA ARG A 37 -13.25 -10.48 -11.85
C ARG A 37 -12.48 -9.23 -12.26
N LEU A 38 -13.10 -8.06 -12.24
CA LEU A 38 -12.41 -6.80 -12.52
C LEU A 38 -11.38 -6.48 -11.44
N LEU A 39 -11.75 -6.59 -10.16
CA LEU A 39 -10.86 -6.30 -9.04
C LEU A 39 -9.68 -7.27 -8.93
N ALA A 40 -9.85 -8.52 -9.39
CA ALA A 40 -8.76 -9.49 -9.46
C ALA A 40 -7.62 -9.07 -10.42
N LYS A 41 -7.91 -8.14 -11.35
CA LYS A 41 -6.98 -7.69 -12.39
C LYS A 41 -6.66 -6.20 -12.34
N SER A 42 -7.36 -5.43 -11.51
CA SER A 42 -7.15 -3.99 -11.33
C SER A 42 -6.91 -3.67 -9.87
N GLN A 43 -5.65 -3.68 -9.45
CA GLN A 43 -5.25 -3.38 -8.08
C GLN A 43 -5.61 -1.93 -7.70
N SER A 44 -5.52 -0.97 -8.63
CA SER A 44 -5.95 0.42 -8.38
C SER A 44 -7.44 0.48 -8.02
N ALA A 45 -8.29 -0.23 -8.79
CA ALA A 45 -9.72 -0.28 -8.53
C ALA A 45 -10.05 -1.05 -7.25
N LYS A 46 -9.33 -2.15 -6.98
CA LYS A 46 -9.51 -2.95 -5.78
C LYS A 46 -9.17 -2.15 -4.53
N LEU A 47 -8.04 -1.45 -4.52
CA LEU A 47 -7.63 -0.60 -3.41
C LEU A 47 -8.61 0.56 -3.20
N TRP A 48 -9.11 1.17 -4.28
CA TRP A 48 -10.14 2.22 -4.19
C TRP A 48 -11.45 1.70 -3.57
N LEU A 49 -11.94 0.54 -4.01
CA LEU A 49 -13.24 0.01 -3.56
C LEU A 49 -13.17 -0.65 -2.19
N ARG A 50 -12.11 -1.43 -1.92
CA ARG A 50 -12.00 -2.25 -0.71
C ARG A 50 -11.18 -1.60 0.40
N GLY A 51 -10.28 -0.67 0.05
CA GLY A 51 -9.31 -0.12 0.98
C GLY A 51 -8.15 -1.06 1.29
N GLU A 52 -8.02 -2.17 0.57
CA GLU A 52 -6.94 -3.14 0.78
C GLU A 52 -6.52 -3.84 -0.52
N LEU A 53 -5.26 -4.29 -0.55
CA LEU A 53 -4.72 -5.26 -1.49
C LEU A 53 -4.13 -6.40 -0.68
N ASP A 54 -4.68 -7.60 -0.83
CA ASP A 54 -4.22 -8.77 -0.08
C ASP A 54 -2.85 -9.26 -0.56
N TYR A 55 -2.29 -10.26 0.13
CA TYR A 55 -1.02 -10.90 -0.20
C TYR A 55 -0.96 -11.37 -1.65
N GLU A 56 -2.06 -11.89 -2.19
CA GLU A 56 -2.15 -12.41 -3.56
C GLU A 56 -2.41 -11.32 -4.62
N ASP A 57 -2.75 -10.10 -4.17
CA ASP A 57 -3.01 -8.97 -5.05
C ASP A 57 -1.69 -8.30 -5.44
N MET A 58 -1.02 -8.90 -6.42
CA MET A 58 0.25 -8.44 -6.94
C MET A 58 0.06 -7.18 -7.80
N THR A 59 0.84 -6.14 -7.50
CA THR A 59 0.86 -4.88 -8.25
C THR A 59 1.74 -4.98 -9.49
N ASP A 60 1.40 -4.17 -10.50
CA ASP A 60 2.15 -4.10 -11.75
C ASP A 60 2.45 -2.66 -12.17
N ASP A 61 3.28 -2.49 -13.19
CA ASP A 61 3.69 -1.19 -13.69
C ASP A 61 2.49 -0.38 -14.20
N GLY A 62 2.39 0.85 -13.70
CA GLY A 62 1.31 1.76 -14.01
C GLY A 62 0.13 1.69 -13.05
N TRP A 63 0.19 0.86 -11.99
CA TRP A 63 -0.80 0.88 -10.91
C TRP A 63 -0.74 2.19 -10.13
N PHE A 64 -1.89 2.61 -9.62
CA PHE A 64 -2.06 3.93 -9.04
C PHE A 64 -3.05 3.92 -7.88
N ASP A 65 -2.95 4.94 -7.03
CA ASP A 65 -3.88 5.17 -5.95
C ASP A 65 -4.45 6.58 -6.06
N MET A 66 -5.73 6.67 -6.42
CA MET A 66 -6.44 7.94 -6.55
C MET A 66 -6.97 8.53 -5.24
N GLY A 67 -6.73 7.85 -4.12
CA GLY A 67 -7.26 8.28 -2.82
C GLY A 67 -8.72 7.92 -2.61
N LEU A 68 -9.37 8.61 -1.68
CA LEU A 68 -10.75 8.37 -1.26
C LEU A 68 -11.66 9.55 -1.62
N GLY A 69 -12.97 9.34 -1.58
CA GLY A 69 -13.97 10.41 -1.63
C GLY A 69 -14.37 10.89 -3.02
N LYS A 70 -13.78 10.33 -4.09
CA LYS A 70 -14.18 10.57 -5.48
C LYS A 70 -14.55 9.24 -6.16
N PRO A 71 -15.50 9.22 -7.11
CA PRO A 71 -15.79 8.04 -7.94
C PRO A 71 -14.52 7.54 -8.64
N TYR A 72 -14.41 6.23 -8.84
CA TYR A 72 -13.27 5.66 -9.55
C TYR A 72 -13.09 6.34 -10.91
N THR A 73 -11.88 6.83 -11.17
CA THR A 73 -11.54 7.60 -12.36
C THR A 73 -10.24 7.06 -12.93
N SER A 74 -10.19 6.89 -14.25
CA SER A 74 -9.01 6.35 -14.92
C SER A 74 -7.80 7.27 -14.74
N ARG A 75 -6.60 6.67 -14.75
CA ARG A 75 -5.33 7.42 -14.69
C ARG A 75 -5.24 8.50 -15.78
N GLN A 76 -5.73 8.19 -16.99
CA GLN A 76 -5.67 9.11 -18.13
C GLN A 76 -6.50 10.37 -17.90
N VAL A 77 -7.70 10.22 -17.33
CA VAL A 77 -8.57 11.36 -16.99
C VAL A 77 -7.96 12.15 -15.84
N LEU A 78 -7.52 11.47 -14.77
CA LEU A 78 -6.87 12.10 -13.61
C LEU A 78 -5.61 12.90 -13.99
N GLN A 79 -4.87 12.45 -15.00
CA GLN A 79 -3.67 13.13 -15.49
C GLN A 79 -3.98 14.42 -16.27
N GLN A 80 -5.19 14.56 -16.80
CA GLN A 80 -5.64 15.75 -17.53
C GLN A 80 -6.38 16.76 -16.65
N GLU A 81 -6.72 16.38 -15.42
CA GLU A 81 -7.34 17.29 -14.46
C GLU A 81 -6.44 18.49 -14.17
N LYS A 82 -7.07 19.65 -13.96
CA LYS A 82 -6.35 20.85 -13.54
C LYS A 82 -5.62 20.57 -12.23
N VAL A 83 -4.34 20.91 -12.18
CA VAL A 83 -3.53 20.81 -10.96
C VAL A 83 -4.19 21.61 -9.83
N GLY A 84 -4.39 20.95 -8.69
CA GLY A 84 -5.00 21.54 -7.51
C GLY A 84 -4.36 21.05 -6.22
N THR A 85 -4.85 21.60 -5.11
CA THR A 85 -4.42 21.26 -3.75
C THR A 85 -5.15 20.05 -3.17
N ASP A 86 -6.09 19.47 -3.92
CA ASP A 86 -6.79 18.22 -3.57
C ASP A 86 -5.80 17.07 -3.38
N ARG A 87 -6.27 15.96 -2.79
CA ARG A 87 -5.47 14.75 -2.59
C ARG A 87 -4.81 14.27 -3.89
N GLU A 88 -3.53 13.95 -3.81
CA GLU A 88 -2.72 13.46 -4.91
C GLU A 88 -3.09 12.05 -5.35
N VAL A 89 -2.84 11.76 -6.63
CA VAL A 89 -2.95 10.41 -7.22
C VAL A 89 -1.54 9.82 -7.26
N LEU A 90 -1.26 8.78 -6.48
CA LEU A 90 0.06 8.14 -6.48
C LEU A 90 0.18 7.19 -7.67
N LEU A 91 1.34 7.15 -8.31
CA LEU A 91 1.63 6.25 -9.43
C LEU A 91 2.98 5.56 -9.21
N ALA A 92 2.99 4.22 -9.36
CA ALA A 92 4.22 3.45 -9.50
C ALA A 92 4.29 2.84 -10.89
N ASP A 93 5.40 3.09 -11.58
CA ASP A 93 5.66 2.56 -12.92
C ASP A 93 7.17 2.40 -13.10
N GLY A 94 7.69 1.21 -12.80
CA GLY A 94 9.13 0.93 -12.85
C GLY A 94 9.72 0.95 -14.26
N ASN A 95 8.88 0.98 -15.30
CA ASN A 95 9.31 1.09 -16.68
C ASN A 95 9.50 2.53 -17.13
N ALA A 96 8.80 3.48 -16.49
CA ALA A 96 8.82 4.88 -16.87
C ALA A 96 9.43 5.81 -15.81
N ASP A 97 9.49 5.38 -14.55
CA ASP A 97 10.03 6.14 -13.42
C ASP A 97 11.46 5.70 -13.14
N GLU A 98 12.44 6.39 -13.72
CA GLU A 98 13.85 6.01 -13.56
C GLU A 98 14.32 6.06 -12.09
N LYS A 99 13.81 6.98 -11.26
CA LYS A 99 14.19 7.05 -9.84
C LYS A 99 13.63 5.89 -9.05
N LEU A 100 12.39 5.49 -9.34
CA LEU A 100 11.81 4.28 -8.76
C LEU A 100 12.59 3.03 -9.21
N LYS A 101 12.95 2.96 -10.48
CA LYS A 101 13.73 1.85 -11.05
C LYS A 101 15.12 1.73 -10.40
N GLU A 102 15.81 2.85 -10.20
CA GLU A 102 17.07 2.92 -9.46
C GLU A 102 16.89 2.42 -8.01
N MET A 103 15.84 2.88 -7.32
CA MET A 103 15.51 2.43 -5.96
C MET A 103 15.27 0.92 -5.90
N LEU A 104 14.49 0.35 -6.82
CA LEU A 104 14.23 -1.10 -6.88
C LEU A 104 15.50 -1.89 -7.18
N THR A 105 16.37 -1.37 -8.05
CA THR A 105 17.64 -2.02 -8.39
C THR A 105 18.54 -2.09 -7.16
N LEU A 106 18.69 -0.97 -6.45
CA LEU A 106 19.43 -0.90 -5.19
C LEU A 106 18.89 -1.90 -4.14
N MET A 107 17.57 -1.99 -3.99
CA MET A 107 16.97 -2.94 -3.05
C MET A 107 17.24 -4.39 -3.45
N LYS A 108 17.19 -4.73 -4.74
CA LYS A 108 17.49 -6.08 -5.23
C LYS A 108 18.94 -6.46 -4.98
N GLU A 109 19.88 -5.55 -5.23
CA GLU A 109 21.30 -5.76 -4.96
C GLU A 109 21.55 -6.01 -3.46
N LYS A 110 21.02 -5.13 -2.60
CA LYS A 110 21.11 -5.31 -1.14
C LYS A 110 20.42 -6.59 -0.65
N ALA A 111 19.31 -6.99 -1.27
CA ALA A 111 18.63 -8.22 -0.90
C ALA A 111 19.49 -9.46 -1.22
N LEU A 112 20.19 -9.45 -2.35
CA LEU A 112 21.16 -10.50 -2.70
C LEU A 112 22.33 -10.54 -1.72
N GLU A 113 22.85 -9.39 -1.29
CA GLU A 113 23.90 -9.30 -0.26
C GLU A 113 23.46 -9.87 1.09
N LEU A 114 22.17 -9.73 1.43
CA LEU A 114 21.55 -10.34 2.61
C LEU A 114 21.26 -11.84 2.44
N GLY A 115 21.52 -12.41 1.27
CA GLY A 115 21.36 -13.83 0.98
C GLY A 115 20.01 -14.22 0.37
N LEU A 116 19.17 -13.27 -0.06
CA LEU A 116 17.93 -13.58 -0.76
C LEU A 116 18.21 -13.96 -2.22
N ASN A 117 18.26 -15.25 -2.49
CA ASN A 117 18.26 -15.83 -3.84
C ASN A 117 16.92 -16.54 -4.12
N GLU A 118 16.75 -17.06 -5.35
CA GLU A 118 15.53 -17.75 -5.78
C GLU A 118 15.16 -18.92 -4.85
N ASP A 119 16.13 -19.72 -4.41
CA ASP A 119 15.88 -20.85 -3.50
C ASP A 119 15.40 -20.37 -2.12
N VAL A 120 15.97 -19.29 -1.59
CA VAL A 120 15.58 -18.73 -0.28
C VAL A 120 14.19 -18.09 -0.34
N ALA A 121 13.84 -17.47 -1.47
CA ALA A 121 12.54 -16.82 -1.67
C ALA A 121 11.36 -17.79 -1.47
N ASP A 122 11.50 -19.06 -1.89
CA ASP A 122 10.43 -20.07 -1.77
C ASP A 122 10.49 -20.90 -0.48
N LYS A 123 11.64 -20.92 0.20
CA LYS A 123 11.83 -21.67 1.45
C LYS A 123 11.06 -21.08 2.64
N ARG A 124 10.67 -21.97 3.55
CA ARG A 124 9.81 -21.64 4.72
C ARG A 124 10.45 -22.03 6.06
N ASP A 125 11.73 -22.38 6.04
CA ASP A 125 12.49 -22.65 7.26
C ASP A 125 12.87 -21.35 7.99
N GLU A 126 13.32 -21.51 9.24
CA GLU A 126 13.66 -20.41 10.13
C GLU A 126 14.78 -19.52 9.57
N GLN A 127 15.82 -20.11 8.99
CA GLN A 127 16.94 -19.36 8.41
C GLN A 127 16.48 -18.51 7.22
N SER A 128 15.73 -19.10 6.30
CA SER A 128 15.17 -18.39 5.15
C SER A 128 14.19 -17.30 5.57
N THR A 129 13.40 -17.54 6.62
CA THR A 129 12.50 -16.54 7.22
C THR A 129 13.27 -15.37 7.80
N GLN A 130 14.39 -15.61 8.49
CA GLN A 130 15.23 -14.54 9.03
C GLN A 130 15.83 -13.67 7.92
N ILE A 131 16.32 -14.27 6.84
CA ILE A 131 16.81 -13.52 5.66
C ILE A 131 15.70 -12.61 5.10
N LYS A 132 14.48 -13.14 4.93
CA LYS A 132 13.34 -12.35 4.43
C LYS A 132 12.99 -11.20 5.38
N ARG A 133 13.08 -11.40 6.70
CA ARG A 133 12.88 -10.34 7.70
C ARG A 133 13.92 -9.24 7.55
N ASP A 134 15.18 -9.59 7.35
CA ASP A 134 16.26 -8.62 7.18
C ASP A 134 16.11 -7.83 5.86
N VAL A 135 15.65 -8.49 4.79
CA VAL A 135 15.30 -7.81 3.54
C VAL A 135 14.12 -6.85 3.73
N VAL A 136 13.06 -7.25 4.43
CA VAL A 136 11.91 -6.38 4.75
C VAL A 136 12.37 -5.12 5.51
N ARG A 137 13.23 -5.27 6.52
CA ARG A 137 13.82 -4.13 7.25
C ARG A 137 14.62 -3.22 6.33
N MET A 138 15.49 -3.79 5.49
CA MET A 138 16.30 -3.03 4.54
C MET A 138 15.44 -2.24 3.55
N MET A 139 14.37 -2.85 3.04
CA MET A 139 13.42 -2.19 2.13
C MET A 139 12.70 -1.03 2.82
N ALA A 140 12.22 -1.25 4.05
CA ALA A 140 11.58 -0.21 4.87
C ALA A 140 12.50 1.00 5.08
N THR A 141 13.76 0.75 5.48
CA THR A 141 14.77 1.79 5.67
C THR A 141 15.05 2.54 4.37
N THR A 142 15.25 1.82 3.27
CA THR A 142 15.56 2.44 1.97
C THR A 142 14.42 3.36 1.51
N ILE A 143 13.15 2.93 1.65
CA ILE A 143 11.98 3.77 1.31
C ILE A 143 11.91 4.98 2.22
N SER A 144 12.08 4.78 3.53
CA SER A 144 12.05 5.87 4.52
C SER A 144 13.10 6.93 4.18
N ASP A 145 14.36 6.53 3.95
CA ASP A 145 15.47 7.44 3.66
C ASP A 145 15.23 8.24 2.38
N CYS A 146 14.75 7.59 1.31
CA CYS A 146 14.37 8.27 0.07
C CYS A 146 13.21 9.26 0.25
N MET A 147 12.36 9.04 1.26
CA MET A 147 11.17 9.83 1.56
C MET A 147 11.32 10.69 2.82
N GLY A 148 12.55 11.07 3.18
CA GLY A 148 12.84 12.07 4.22
C GLY A 148 13.20 11.51 5.60
N GLY A 149 13.45 10.21 5.70
CA GLY A 149 13.90 9.52 6.91
C GLY A 149 12.77 9.25 7.93
N PRO A 150 13.09 8.62 9.07
CA PRO A 150 12.13 8.43 10.16
C PRO A 150 11.53 9.77 10.63
N ILE A 151 10.27 9.74 11.06
CA ILE A 151 9.50 10.91 11.50
C ILE A 151 9.12 10.69 12.96
N ALA A 152 9.57 11.52 13.87
CA ALA A 152 9.09 11.48 15.25
C ALA A 152 7.61 11.92 15.32
N TYR A 153 6.83 11.37 16.26
CA TYR A 153 5.41 11.69 16.39
C TYR A 153 5.15 13.20 16.51
N GLU A 154 6.00 13.90 17.26
CA GLU A 154 5.88 15.33 17.53
C GLU A 154 6.22 16.18 16.29
N GLN A 155 6.97 15.62 15.34
CA GLN A 155 7.47 16.31 14.15
C GLN A 155 6.58 16.09 12.93
N TYR A 156 5.49 15.32 13.05
CA TYR A 156 4.65 14.96 11.91
C TYR A 156 4.06 16.19 11.19
N ASN A 157 3.59 17.17 11.96
CA ASN A 157 3.01 18.41 11.41
C ASN A 157 4.06 19.27 10.70
N ASP A 158 5.31 19.24 11.16
CA ASP A 158 6.42 20.04 10.62
C ASP A 158 7.19 19.32 9.52
N PHE A 159 6.87 18.06 9.24
CA PHE A 159 7.60 17.25 8.26
C PHE A 159 7.57 17.86 6.85
N GLY A 160 6.48 18.55 6.51
CA GLY A 160 6.36 19.33 5.27
C GLY A 160 6.12 18.49 4.02
N TYR A 161 5.50 17.31 4.15
CA TYR A 161 5.19 16.44 3.00
C TYR A 161 4.27 17.14 1.99
N ALA A 162 3.28 17.91 2.45
CA ALA A 162 2.31 18.58 1.57
C ALA A 162 2.99 19.53 0.57
N THR A 163 4.01 20.27 1.02
CA THR A 163 4.83 21.13 0.15
C THR A 163 5.59 20.33 -0.88
N ASP A 164 6.14 19.18 -0.51
CA ASP A 164 6.86 18.30 -1.44
C ASP A 164 5.93 17.66 -2.48
N ILE A 165 4.72 17.27 -2.07
CA ILE A 165 3.67 16.79 -2.98
C ILE A 165 3.26 17.89 -3.96
N GLN A 166 3.10 19.12 -3.50
CA GLN A 166 2.79 20.26 -4.38
C GLN A 166 3.91 20.49 -5.41
N ARG A 167 5.19 20.42 -4.99
CA ARG A 167 6.33 20.46 -5.90
C ARG A 167 6.26 19.35 -6.95
N CYS A 168 5.94 18.11 -6.56
CA CYS A 168 5.81 16.99 -7.50
C CYS A 168 4.73 17.28 -8.57
N LYS A 169 3.57 17.76 -8.13
CA LYS A 169 2.46 18.11 -9.04
C LYS A 169 2.83 19.22 -10.01
N GLU A 170 3.48 20.27 -9.53
CA GLU A 170 3.94 21.40 -10.35
C GLU A 170 5.00 20.97 -11.36
N THR A 171 5.95 20.13 -10.94
CA THR A 171 7.02 19.60 -11.80
C THR A 171 6.45 18.86 -13.01
N ARG A 172 5.40 18.05 -12.79
CA ARG A 172 4.76 17.24 -13.85
C ARG A 172 3.53 17.88 -14.46
N LYS A 173 3.11 19.06 -13.97
CA LYS A 173 1.86 19.74 -14.34
C LYS A 173 0.65 18.79 -14.28
N SER A 174 0.57 17.96 -13.22
CA SER A 174 -0.44 16.91 -13.07
C SER A 174 -0.76 16.65 -11.60
N ASN A 175 -1.99 16.21 -11.28
CA ASN A 175 -2.35 15.70 -9.95
C ASN A 175 -1.77 14.29 -9.69
N VAL A 176 -1.27 13.63 -10.74
CA VAL A 176 -0.57 12.34 -10.65
C VAL A 176 0.87 12.56 -10.20
N VAL A 177 1.17 12.07 -9.00
CA VAL A 177 2.49 12.13 -8.36
C VAL A 177 3.16 10.78 -8.49
N TRP A 178 4.33 10.79 -9.12
CA TRP A 178 5.17 9.63 -9.33
C TRP A 178 5.96 9.36 -8.06
N ILE A 179 5.97 8.12 -7.59
CA ILE A 179 6.57 7.82 -6.28
C ILE A 179 8.08 8.08 -6.25
N GLY A 180 8.79 7.90 -7.36
CA GLY A 180 10.22 8.21 -7.45
C GLY A 180 10.53 9.70 -7.32
N ASP A 181 9.54 10.59 -7.49
CA ASP A 181 9.74 12.03 -7.31
C ASP A 181 9.53 12.50 -5.87
N ILE A 182 8.92 11.70 -5.01
CA ILE A 182 8.61 12.07 -3.62
C ILE A 182 9.90 12.05 -2.80
N ARG A 183 10.22 13.18 -2.16
CA ARG A 183 11.37 13.34 -1.27
C ARG A 183 10.96 13.38 0.20
N LYS A 184 9.70 13.73 0.47
CA LYS A 184 9.09 13.73 1.80
C LYS A 184 7.75 13.04 1.74
N GLY A 185 7.69 11.81 2.22
CA GLY A 185 6.50 10.97 2.18
C GLY A 185 6.07 10.53 3.57
N VAL A 186 4.76 10.57 3.84
CA VAL A 186 4.12 9.98 5.03
C VAL A 186 3.60 8.56 4.76
N CYS A 187 2.91 7.97 5.75
CA CYS A 187 2.41 6.59 5.77
C CYS A 187 1.82 6.10 4.45
N ARG A 188 0.90 6.85 3.84
CA ARG A 188 0.29 6.51 2.54
C ARG A 188 1.33 6.29 1.43
N HIS A 189 2.27 7.22 1.30
CA HIS A 189 3.30 7.18 0.26
C HIS A 189 4.24 6.00 0.45
N ARG A 190 4.67 5.80 1.70
CA ARG A 190 5.61 4.73 2.06
C ARG A 190 4.95 3.36 1.93
N ALA A 191 3.72 3.19 2.40
CA ALA A 191 3.02 1.91 2.35
C ALA A 191 2.64 1.49 0.91
N PHE A 192 2.25 2.47 0.09
CA PHE A 192 2.03 2.27 -1.35
C PHE A 192 3.33 1.82 -2.04
N THR A 193 4.43 2.52 -1.78
CA THR A 193 5.75 2.18 -2.36
C THR A 193 6.25 0.83 -1.89
N PHE A 194 6.08 0.52 -0.59
CA PHE A 194 6.51 -0.73 0.00
C PHE A 194 5.76 -1.92 -0.60
N LYS A 195 4.43 -1.83 -0.75
CA LYS A 195 3.64 -2.88 -1.41
C LYS A 195 4.18 -3.18 -2.82
N TYR A 196 4.39 -2.14 -3.62
CA TYR A 196 4.91 -2.30 -4.98
C TYR A 196 6.32 -2.90 -5.01
N ALA A 197 7.23 -2.41 -4.18
CA ALA A 197 8.58 -2.97 -4.10
C ALA A 197 8.58 -4.43 -3.61
N CYS A 198 7.78 -4.73 -2.58
CA CYS A 198 7.66 -6.07 -2.00
C CYS A 198 7.13 -7.05 -3.03
N ASP A 199 6.13 -6.67 -3.82
CA ASP A 199 5.59 -7.52 -4.88
C ASP A 199 6.63 -7.92 -5.95
N LYS A 200 7.66 -7.08 -6.17
CA LYS A 200 8.72 -7.33 -7.15
C LYS A 200 9.95 -8.05 -6.56
N ILE A 201 10.13 -8.04 -5.24
CA ILE A 201 11.33 -8.55 -4.55
C ILE A 201 11.02 -9.77 -3.68
N LEU A 202 9.90 -9.76 -2.97
CA LEU A 202 9.40 -10.81 -2.09
C LEU A 202 7.90 -11.06 -2.37
N PRO A 203 7.56 -11.71 -3.49
CA PRO A 203 6.16 -11.93 -3.87
C PRO A 203 5.31 -12.56 -2.78
N TYR A 204 4.03 -12.18 -2.70
CA TYR A 204 3.03 -12.72 -1.77
C TYR A 204 3.24 -12.43 -0.28
N LEU A 205 4.27 -11.66 0.08
CA LEU A 205 4.63 -11.41 1.47
C LEU A 205 3.88 -10.22 2.08
N CYS A 206 3.44 -9.27 1.26
CA CYS A 206 2.90 -8.00 1.70
C CYS A 206 1.43 -7.79 1.30
N ARG A 207 0.62 -7.45 2.30
CA ARG A 207 -0.69 -6.82 2.16
C ARG A 207 -0.55 -5.32 2.37
N LEU A 208 -1.33 -4.53 1.64
CA LEU A 208 -1.53 -3.10 1.87
C LEU A 208 -2.93 -2.86 2.40
N GLU A 209 -3.05 -2.19 3.53
CA GLU A 209 -4.34 -1.80 4.13
C GLU A 209 -4.41 -0.28 4.25
N ARG A 210 -5.63 0.26 4.13
CA ARG A 210 -5.93 1.67 4.32
C ARG A 210 -7.12 1.83 5.25
N SER A 211 -6.99 2.78 6.15
CA SER A 211 -8.09 3.23 6.98
C SER A 211 -9.23 3.82 6.15
N LYS A 212 -10.45 3.37 6.45
CA LYS A 212 -11.70 3.95 5.93
C LYS A 212 -12.21 5.11 6.78
N ILE A 213 -11.43 5.59 7.75
CA ILE A 213 -11.79 6.77 8.54
C ILE A 213 -11.94 7.98 7.61
N ASP A 214 -13.08 8.66 7.75
CA ASP A 214 -13.45 9.85 6.99
C ASP A 214 -13.19 11.17 7.74
N ARG A 215 -12.89 11.14 9.05
CA ARG A 215 -12.60 12.32 9.89
C ARG A 215 -11.53 12.07 10.95
N GLY A 216 -10.76 13.11 11.28
CA GLY A 216 -9.73 13.07 12.34
C GLY A 216 -8.31 12.87 11.83
N LEU A 217 -7.37 12.64 12.75
CA LEU A 217 -5.92 12.65 12.48
C LEU A 217 -5.44 11.48 11.59
N HIS A 218 -6.24 10.42 11.47
CA HIS A 218 -5.89 9.20 10.75
C HIS A 218 -6.63 9.02 9.42
N VAL A 219 -7.26 10.09 8.90
CA VAL A 219 -7.91 10.05 7.58
C VAL A 219 -6.90 9.69 6.51
N GLY A 220 -7.18 8.59 5.80
CA GLY A 220 -6.33 8.11 4.72
C GLY A 220 -5.00 7.49 5.16
N HIS A 221 -4.86 7.11 6.43
CA HIS A 221 -3.73 6.32 6.94
C HIS A 221 -3.64 4.97 6.20
N ALA A 222 -2.43 4.50 5.94
CA ALA A 222 -2.19 3.21 5.29
C ALA A 222 -0.93 2.55 5.86
N TRP A 223 -0.94 1.23 5.91
CA TRP A 223 0.12 0.40 6.48
C TRP A 223 0.27 -0.90 5.69
N ASN A 224 1.36 -1.61 5.95
CA ASN A 224 1.60 -2.93 5.38
C ASN A 224 1.57 -4.00 6.45
N CYS A 225 0.92 -5.11 6.12
CA CYS A 225 0.95 -6.34 6.89
C CYS A 225 1.85 -7.36 6.17
N ILE A 226 2.79 -7.94 6.89
CA ILE A 226 3.80 -8.86 6.38
C ILE A 226 3.52 -10.28 6.89
N LYS A 227 3.63 -11.26 6.00
CA LYS A 227 3.39 -12.67 6.32
C LYS A 227 4.55 -13.53 5.83
N PHE A 228 5.28 -14.13 6.77
CA PHE A 228 6.33 -15.09 6.47
C PHE A 228 5.75 -16.50 6.49
N TYR A 229 5.53 -17.07 5.30
CA TYR A 229 4.93 -18.41 5.19
C TYR A 229 5.76 -19.46 5.92
N GLY A 230 5.11 -20.20 6.83
CA GLY A 230 5.77 -21.20 7.68
C GLY A 230 6.06 -20.71 9.10
N ASP A 231 6.02 -19.39 9.33
CA ASP A 231 6.06 -18.81 10.67
C ASP A 231 4.67 -18.85 11.30
N ASN A 232 4.42 -19.93 12.04
CA ASN A 232 3.16 -20.17 12.72
C ASN A 232 3.34 -19.98 14.23
N ASP A 233 2.26 -19.59 14.90
CA ASP A 233 2.20 -19.59 16.36
C ASP A 233 2.12 -21.03 16.93
N VAL A 234 2.02 -21.12 18.25
CA VAL A 234 1.95 -22.40 18.97
C VAL A 234 0.70 -23.22 18.64
N GLU A 235 -0.34 -22.60 18.10
CA GLU A 235 -1.58 -23.26 17.66
C GLU A 235 -1.52 -23.64 16.17
N GLY A 236 -0.41 -23.36 15.49
CA GLY A 236 -0.21 -23.62 14.07
C GLY A 236 -0.86 -22.58 13.16
N LYS A 237 -1.32 -21.45 13.71
CA LYS A 237 -1.90 -20.36 12.92
C LYS A 237 -0.79 -19.45 12.38
N GLN A 238 -0.92 -19.11 11.11
CA GLN A 238 0.03 -18.23 10.43
C GLN A 238 0.09 -16.85 11.09
N ARG A 239 1.29 -16.45 11.50
CA ARG A 239 1.55 -15.12 12.05
C ARG A 239 1.57 -14.06 10.95
N THR A 240 1.21 -12.85 11.32
CA THR A 240 1.31 -11.65 10.47
C THR A 240 1.85 -10.49 11.29
N TYR A 241 2.51 -9.54 10.63
CA TYR A 241 3.21 -8.45 11.30
C TYR A 241 2.85 -7.11 10.68
N THR A 242 2.50 -6.11 11.48
CA THR A 242 2.41 -4.72 11.01
C THR A 242 3.81 -4.14 10.93
N LEU A 243 4.17 -3.60 9.76
CA LEU A 243 5.47 -2.98 9.50
C LEU A 243 5.42 -1.48 9.76
N ASP A 244 6.32 -0.98 10.59
CA ASP A 244 6.50 0.45 10.82
C ASP A 244 7.39 1.06 9.73
N LEU A 245 6.85 2.04 9.02
CA LEU A 245 7.52 2.81 7.97
C LEU A 245 7.72 4.28 8.36
N MET A 246 7.35 4.66 9.58
CA MET A 246 7.24 6.05 10.02
C MET A 246 8.18 6.37 11.17
N HIS A 247 8.06 5.65 12.30
CA HIS A 247 8.72 5.99 13.55
C HIS A 247 9.92 5.08 13.79
N ASN A 248 9.67 3.81 14.06
CA ASN A 248 10.67 2.77 14.25
C ASN A 248 10.82 1.97 12.95
N VAL A 249 11.39 2.62 11.94
CA VAL A 249 11.39 2.10 10.57
C VAL A 249 11.99 0.68 10.50
N GLY A 250 11.23 -0.25 9.92
CA GLY A 250 11.61 -1.65 9.78
C GLY A 250 11.15 -2.55 10.93
N GLU A 251 10.71 -1.98 12.06
CA GLU A 251 10.14 -2.78 13.14
C GLU A 251 8.85 -3.46 12.68
N MET A 252 8.70 -4.72 13.11
CA MET A 252 7.58 -5.59 12.74
C MET A 252 6.89 -6.06 14.02
N TYR A 253 5.67 -5.59 14.22
CA TYR A 253 4.86 -5.94 15.39
C TYR A 253 3.91 -7.08 15.03
N GLU A 254 3.97 -8.20 15.75
CA GLU A 254 3.06 -9.32 15.53
C GLU A 254 1.61 -8.87 15.75
N ASN A 255 0.73 -9.18 14.80
CA ASN A 255 -0.68 -8.81 14.88
C ASN A 255 -1.43 -9.82 15.75
N GLY A 256 -2.24 -9.32 16.68
CA GLY A 256 -3.08 -10.14 17.56
C GLY A 256 -2.37 -10.66 18.82
N THR A 257 -1.14 -10.22 19.10
CA THR A 257 -0.45 -10.48 20.36
C THR A 257 -0.34 -9.19 21.17
N ASP A 258 -1.03 -9.04 22.30
CA ASP A 258 -0.91 -7.85 23.16
C ASP A 258 0.55 -7.63 23.62
N VAL A 259 1.35 -6.89 22.83
CA VAL A 259 2.83 -6.86 23.02
C VAL A 259 3.28 -6.00 24.19
N ASN A 260 2.39 -5.23 24.82
CA ASN A 260 2.74 -4.42 25.98
C ASN A 260 1.50 -4.06 26.81
N PRO A 261 1.18 -4.83 27.88
CA PRO A 261 0.01 -4.57 28.72
C PRO A 261 0.12 -3.28 29.56
N GLN A 262 1.28 -2.61 29.56
CA GLN A 262 1.50 -1.33 30.25
C GLN A 262 1.40 -0.12 29.32
N ASP A 263 1.43 -0.33 28.02
CA ASP A 263 1.24 0.71 27.02
C ASP A 263 -0.22 0.64 26.55
N GLU A 264 -1.01 1.58 27.05
CA GLU A 264 -2.44 1.70 26.80
C GLU A 264 -2.79 1.85 25.30
N TRP A 265 -1.80 2.15 24.45
CA TRP A 265 -1.96 2.32 23.01
C TRP A 265 -1.77 1.01 22.22
N VAL A 266 -1.20 -0.04 22.82
CA VAL A 266 -0.95 -1.33 22.14
C VAL A 266 -2.18 -2.02 21.61
N PRO A 267 -3.31 -2.08 22.35
CA PRO A 267 -4.54 -2.60 21.78
C PRO A 267 -5.00 -1.81 20.55
N LEU A 268 -4.61 -0.53 20.40
CA LEU A 268 -5.03 0.34 19.29
C LEU A 268 -4.28 0.05 17.98
N TYR A 269 -3.03 -0.40 18.07
CA TYR A 269 -2.23 -0.76 16.91
C TYR A 269 -2.56 -2.15 16.34
N GLN A 270 -3.09 -3.05 17.18
CA GLN A 270 -3.22 -4.48 16.85
C GLN A 270 -4.64 -4.93 16.55
N ARG A 271 -5.60 -4.02 16.67
CA ARG A 271 -7.02 -4.31 16.51
C ARG A 271 -7.57 -3.53 15.33
N LYS A 272 -8.11 -4.28 14.35
CA LYS A 272 -8.88 -3.76 13.20
C LYS A 272 -10.05 -2.86 13.62
N ASP A 273 -10.41 -2.87 14.90
CA ASP A 273 -11.53 -2.17 15.54
C ASP A 273 -11.20 -0.79 16.18
N ILE A 274 -9.94 -0.35 16.33
CA ILE A 274 -9.63 0.88 17.10
C ILE A 274 -9.31 2.13 16.27
N TYR A 275 -9.67 2.13 15.00
CA TYR A 275 -9.82 3.39 14.27
C TYR A 275 -11.26 3.95 14.35
N ALA A 276 -12.17 3.22 15.00
CA ALA A 276 -13.54 3.67 15.28
C ALA A 276 -13.70 4.43 16.61
N GLN A 277 -12.67 4.50 17.47
CA GLN A 277 -12.79 5.08 18.83
C GLN A 277 -12.06 6.41 19.07
N MET A 278 -11.46 7.03 18.03
CA MET A 278 -11.13 8.46 18.08
C MET A 278 -12.29 9.35 17.59
N MET A 279 -13.53 8.87 17.77
CA MET A 279 -14.77 9.65 17.64
C MET A 279 -15.32 10.03 19.02
N LEU A 280 -14.53 10.83 19.75
CA LEU A 280 -15.01 11.92 20.60
C LEU A 280 -14.09 13.12 20.37
#